data_AF-A0A0U5GZ79-F1
#
_entry.id   AF-A0A0U5GZ79-F1
#
_cell.length_a   1.000
_cell.length_b   1.000
_cell.length_c   1.000
_cell.angle_alpha   90.00
_cell.angle_beta   90.00
_cell.angle_gamma   90.00
#
_symmetry.space_group_name_H-M   'P 1'
#
loop_
_entity.id
_entity.type
_entity.pdbx_description
1 polymer ?
#
loop_
_entity_poly.entity_id
_entity_poly.type
_entity_poly.pdbx_seq_one_letter_code
_entity_poly.pdbx_strand_id
1 'polypeptide(L)'
;MGVIAEFTFRHPGLPLMSSLEESDVRLDVEQAVAADPDEPVLFVWASDGDLDEFEAALGRDETVAEYTLVEDAGDHRLYRVAVSEQTPVSLYPVDDRMEASRLDVTSSADGVDARLRFPDRESLSEFRPRVEARGVDATLRGVYSDTESALGDEYGLSAKQREALVTAAELGYYDVPRQASLSDVADDLDVSPQAASERLRRGVKTFVREALD
;
A
#
# COMPACT_ATOMS: atom_id res chain seq x y z
N MET A 1 2.14 -21.47 -2.82
CA MET A 1 3.20 -20.55 -2.36
C MET A 1 2.61 -19.17 -2.51
N GLY A 2 2.62 -18.39 -1.44
CA GLY A 2 1.99 -17.08 -1.43
C GLY A 2 2.56 -16.16 -2.51
N VAL A 3 1.72 -15.27 -2.99
CA VAL A 3 2.11 -14.21 -3.92
C VAL A 3 1.57 -12.88 -3.43
N ILE A 4 2.33 -11.82 -3.68
CA ILE A 4 1.90 -10.45 -3.42
C ILE A 4 1.67 -9.79 -4.77
N ALA A 5 0.59 -9.04 -4.89
CA ALA A 5 0.28 -8.27 -6.09
C ALA A 5 -0.16 -6.86 -5.73
N GLU A 6 0.21 -5.92 -6.58
CA GLU A 6 -0.15 -4.52 -6.46
C GLU A 6 -1.17 -4.18 -7.54
N PHE A 7 -2.29 -3.58 -7.13
CA PHE A 7 -3.35 -3.17 -8.02
C PHE A 7 -3.68 -1.70 -7.82
N THR A 8 -4.05 -1.04 -8.91
CA THR A 8 -4.86 0.18 -8.85
C THR A 8 -6.29 -0.18 -9.25
N PHE A 9 -7.24 0.13 -8.38
CA PHE A 9 -8.68 -0.02 -8.62
C PHE A 9 -9.31 1.34 -8.90
N ARG A 10 -10.18 1.40 -9.91
CA ARG A 10 -10.95 2.61 -10.25
C ARG A 10 -12.40 2.28 -10.48
N HIS A 11 -13.26 2.90 -9.68
CA HIS A 11 -14.70 2.92 -9.85
C HIS A 11 -15.30 3.97 -8.91
N PRO A 12 -16.22 4.85 -9.36
CA PRO A 12 -16.77 5.92 -8.52
C PRO A 12 -17.60 5.41 -7.35
N GLY A 13 -18.07 4.16 -7.41
CA GLY A 13 -18.83 3.51 -6.33
C GLY A 13 -18.00 2.72 -5.33
N LEU A 14 -16.65 2.81 -5.36
CA LEU A 14 -15.82 2.31 -4.26
C LEU A 14 -16.01 3.21 -3.03
N PRO A 15 -15.79 2.69 -1.79
CA PRO A 15 -15.91 3.49 -0.59
C PRO A 15 -15.10 4.77 -0.65
N LEU A 16 -15.68 5.89 -0.19
CA LEU A 16 -15.04 7.20 -0.01
C LEU A 16 -14.63 7.94 -1.29
N MET A 17 -14.85 7.39 -2.48
CA MET A 17 -14.40 8.04 -3.72
C MET A 17 -15.05 9.41 -3.95
N SER A 18 -16.33 9.57 -3.62
CA SER A 18 -17.01 10.87 -3.72
C SER A 18 -16.39 11.90 -2.77
N SER A 19 -16.07 11.48 -1.54
CA SER A 19 -15.41 12.36 -0.56
C SER A 19 -14.02 12.81 -1.02
N LEU A 20 -13.28 11.91 -1.68
CA LEU A 20 -11.92 12.19 -2.17
C LEU A 20 -11.92 13.10 -3.40
N GLU A 21 -12.87 12.93 -4.32
CA GLU A 21 -13.03 13.80 -5.49
C GLU A 21 -13.36 15.25 -5.12
N GLU A 22 -14.01 15.48 -3.97
CA GLU A 22 -14.38 16.83 -3.50
C GLU A 22 -13.27 17.55 -2.74
N SER A 23 -12.29 16.84 -2.18
CA SER A 23 -11.35 17.40 -1.18
C SER A 23 -9.87 17.30 -1.55
N ASP A 24 -9.53 16.54 -2.60
CA ASP A 24 -8.16 16.21 -3.01
C ASP A 24 -7.31 15.57 -1.87
N VAL A 25 -7.96 15.03 -0.83
CA VAL A 25 -7.32 14.34 0.29
C VAL A 25 -6.78 12.98 -0.16
N ARG A 26 -5.66 12.57 0.46
CA ARG A 26 -5.14 11.21 0.39
C ARG A 26 -5.51 10.46 1.66
N LEU A 27 -5.95 9.22 1.50
CA LEU A 27 -6.20 8.30 2.62
C LEU A 27 -5.16 7.19 2.65
N ASP A 28 -4.72 6.86 3.85
CA ASP A 28 -3.97 5.65 4.17
C ASP A 28 -4.80 4.80 5.13
N VAL A 29 -5.04 3.53 4.78
CA VAL A 29 -5.82 2.62 5.62
C VAL A 29 -4.90 1.98 6.65
N GLU A 30 -4.92 2.53 7.86
CA GLU A 30 -4.21 1.95 9.02
C GLU A 30 -4.75 0.55 9.34
N GLN A 31 -6.07 0.41 9.36
CA GLN A 31 -6.71 -0.86 9.70
C GLN A 31 -8.09 -0.98 9.08
N ALA A 32 -8.45 -2.21 8.67
CA ALA A 32 -9.81 -2.56 8.33
C ALA A 32 -10.31 -3.70 9.24
N VAL A 33 -11.52 -3.53 9.77
CA VAL A 33 -12.27 -4.55 10.51
C VAL A 33 -13.47 -4.95 9.67
N ALA A 34 -13.34 -6.06 8.95
CA ALA A 34 -14.38 -6.60 8.07
C ALA A 34 -14.98 -7.88 8.66
N ALA A 35 -15.63 -7.75 9.84
CA ALA A 35 -16.37 -8.88 10.42
C ALA A 35 -17.56 -9.29 9.52
N ASP A 36 -18.18 -8.29 8.90
CA ASP A 36 -18.97 -8.44 7.69
C ASP A 36 -18.17 -7.84 6.52
N PRO A 37 -17.78 -8.62 5.49
CA PRO A 37 -17.08 -8.12 4.32
C PRO A 37 -17.90 -7.11 3.49
N ASP A 38 -19.22 -7.11 3.59
CA ASP A 38 -20.07 -6.16 2.87
C ASP A 38 -20.10 -4.78 3.57
N GLU A 39 -19.88 -4.73 4.88
CA GLU A 39 -19.88 -3.51 5.72
C GLU A 39 -18.59 -3.36 6.55
N PRO A 40 -17.41 -3.20 5.91
CA PRO A 40 -16.17 -3.05 6.64
C PRO A 40 -16.13 -1.73 7.43
N VAL A 41 -15.48 -1.77 8.59
CA VAL A 41 -15.09 -0.57 9.34
C VAL A 41 -13.63 -0.26 9.05
N LEU A 42 -13.35 0.95 8.57
CA LEU A 42 -12.02 1.42 8.20
C LEU A 42 -11.50 2.41 9.24
N PHE A 43 -10.22 2.31 9.56
CA PHE A 43 -9.45 3.34 10.24
C PHE A 43 -8.52 3.94 9.20
N VAL A 44 -8.75 5.21 8.86
CA VAL A 44 -8.07 5.89 7.75
C VAL A 44 -7.41 7.17 8.22
N TRP A 45 -6.13 7.31 7.94
CA TRP A 45 -5.42 8.58 8.04
C TRP A 45 -5.73 9.40 6.80
N ALA A 46 -6.31 10.58 7.00
CA ALA A 46 -6.48 11.58 5.98
C ALA A 46 -5.35 12.60 6.09
N SER A 47 -4.66 12.82 4.98
CA SER A 47 -3.58 13.80 4.84
C SER A 47 -3.69 14.50 3.49
N ASP A 48 -2.88 15.54 3.31
CA ASP A 48 -2.93 16.42 2.13
C ASP A 48 -4.32 17.07 1.97
N GLY A 49 -4.53 17.84 0.89
CA GLY A 49 -5.85 18.41 0.55
C GLY A 49 -6.47 19.34 1.61
N ASP A 50 -7.80 19.49 1.54
CA ASP A 50 -8.60 20.21 2.54
C ASP A 50 -9.36 19.23 3.44
N LEU A 51 -8.85 19.04 4.66
CA LEU A 51 -9.40 18.09 5.64
C LEU A 51 -10.79 18.50 6.17
N ASP A 52 -11.11 19.79 6.17
CA ASP A 52 -12.42 20.28 6.60
C ASP A 52 -13.47 20.07 5.49
N GLU A 53 -13.07 20.24 4.23
CA GLU A 53 -13.90 19.89 3.06
C GLU A 53 -14.13 18.38 2.98
N PHE A 54 -13.10 17.58 3.21
CA PHE A 54 -13.22 16.12 3.31
C PHE A 54 -14.22 15.69 4.39
N GLU A 55 -14.14 16.26 5.59
CA GLU A 55 -15.06 15.94 6.69
C GLU A 55 -16.51 16.32 6.33
N ALA A 56 -16.72 17.45 5.66
CA ALA A 56 -18.03 17.85 5.17
C ALA A 56 -18.54 16.96 4.01
N ALA A 57 -17.65 16.37 3.23
CA ALA A 57 -17.98 15.44 2.16
C ALA A 57 -18.36 14.06 2.71
N LEU A 58 -17.68 13.56 3.75
CA LEU A 58 -18.03 12.32 4.44
C LEU A 58 -19.49 12.31 4.92
N GLY A 59 -19.99 13.44 5.43
CA GLY A 59 -21.38 13.57 5.88
C GLY A 59 -22.43 13.51 4.76
N ARG A 60 -22.01 13.53 3.49
CA ARG A 60 -22.87 13.46 2.30
C ARG A 60 -22.61 12.23 1.44
N ASP A 61 -21.56 11.47 1.75
CA ASP A 61 -21.13 10.32 0.98
C ASP A 61 -22.02 9.11 1.28
N GLU A 62 -22.75 8.62 0.28
CA GLU A 62 -23.68 7.50 0.41
C GLU A 62 -22.98 6.16 0.75
N THR A 63 -21.66 6.09 0.54
CA THR A 63 -20.84 4.94 0.93
C THR A 63 -20.46 4.93 2.41
N VAL A 64 -20.77 6.01 3.15
CA VAL A 64 -20.48 6.16 4.59
C VAL A 64 -21.76 6.03 5.40
N ALA A 65 -21.84 5.01 6.24
CA ALA A 65 -22.96 4.87 7.19
C ALA A 65 -22.74 5.76 8.43
N GLU A 66 -21.52 5.79 8.93
CA GLU A 66 -21.13 6.58 10.11
C GLU A 66 -19.63 6.87 10.03
N TYR A 67 -19.20 8.04 10.51
CA TYR A 67 -17.78 8.33 10.71
C TYR A 67 -17.55 9.02 12.06
N THR A 68 -16.34 8.88 12.59
CA THR A 68 -15.90 9.53 13.82
C THR A 68 -14.44 9.95 13.69
N LEU A 69 -14.13 11.20 14.02
CA LEU A 69 -12.76 11.66 14.19
C LEU A 69 -12.16 11.03 15.46
N VAL A 70 -11.11 10.22 15.28
CA VAL A 70 -10.41 9.51 16.35
C VAL A 70 -9.24 10.34 16.86
N GLU A 71 -8.47 10.92 15.94
CA GLU A 71 -7.28 11.72 16.25
C GLU A 71 -7.14 12.90 15.29
N ASP A 72 -6.72 14.05 15.82
CA ASP A 72 -6.37 15.23 15.05
C ASP A 72 -4.93 15.63 15.38
N ALA A 73 -4.03 15.41 14.42
CA ALA A 73 -2.61 15.73 14.50
C ALA A 73 -2.25 17.03 13.75
N GLY A 74 -3.25 17.81 13.31
CA GLY A 74 -3.08 19.08 12.62
C GLY A 74 -3.06 18.92 11.09
N ASP A 75 -1.97 18.40 10.54
CA ASP A 75 -1.81 18.16 9.08
C ASP A 75 -2.30 16.78 8.63
N HIS A 76 -2.70 15.92 9.58
CA HIS A 76 -3.33 14.64 9.32
C HIS A 76 -4.37 14.33 10.40
N ARG A 77 -5.44 13.62 10.02
CA ARG A 77 -6.55 13.24 10.91
C ARG A 77 -6.89 11.75 10.74
N LEU A 78 -7.06 11.03 11.84
CA LEU A 78 -7.50 9.64 11.82
C LEU A 78 -9.02 9.57 11.96
N TYR A 79 -9.67 8.92 11.01
CA TYR A 79 -11.11 8.67 11.05
C TYR A 79 -11.41 7.19 11.19
N ARG A 80 -12.40 6.87 12.02
CA ARG A 80 -13.11 5.59 11.98
C ARG A 80 -14.33 5.75 11.08
N VAL A 81 -14.40 4.99 9.99
CA VAL A 81 -15.47 5.04 8.99
C VAL A 81 -16.16 3.69 8.90
N ALA A 82 -17.46 3.63 9.15
CA ALA A 82 -18.29 2.48 8.83
C ALA A 82 -18.80 2.59 7.39
N VAL A 83 -18.42 1.65 6.53
CA VAL A 83 -18.89 1.60 5.15
C VAL A 83 -20.36 1.15 5.13
N SER A 84 -21.17 1.84 4.35
CA SER A 84 -22.60 1.61 4.21
C SER A 84 -22.90 0.35 3.41
N GLU A 85 -23.93 -0.42 3.80
CA GLU A 85 -24.51 -1.50 2.97
C GLU A 85 -24.98 -1.01 1.58
N GLN A 86 -25.25 0.30 1.47
CA GLN A 86 -25.68 0.93 0.22
C GLN A 86 -24.52 1.24 -0.71
N THR A 87 -23.29 0.95 -0.30
CA THR A 87 -22.08 1.14 -1.12
C THR A 87 -22.24 0.37 -2.43
N PRO A 88 -22.17 1.05 -3.60
CA PRO A 88 -22.41 0.39 -4.88
C PRO A 88 -21.43 -0.75 -5.16
N VAL A 89 -20.17 -0.61 -4.73
CA VAL A 89 -19.14 -1.63 -4.93
C VAL A 89 -18.22 -1.76 -3.72
N SER A 90 -18.24 -2.92 -3.07
CA SER A 90 -17.24 -3.33 -2.07
C SER A 90 -16.34 -4.44 -2.64
N LEU A 91 -15.03 -4.35 -2.37
CA LEU A 91 -14.03 -5.34 -2.76
C LEU A 91 -13.69 -6.35 -1.66
N TYR A 92 -14.00 -6.03 -0.40
CA TYR A 92 -13.76 -6.92 0.76
C TYR A 92 -14.43 -8.31 0.61
N PRO A 93 -15.63 -8.47 0.03
CA PRO A 93 -16.20 -9.80 -0.23
C PRO A 93 -15.42 -10.59 -1.28
N VAL A 94 -14.72 -9.91 -2.19
CA VAL A 94 -13.82 -10.57 -3.15
C VAL A 94 -12.55 -10.98 -2.44
N ASP A 95 -12.01 -10.12 -1.58
CA ASP A 95 -10.81 -10.40 -0.80
C ASP A 95 -11.01 -11.66 0.05
N ASP A 96 -12.10 -11.72 0.84
CA ASP A 96 -12.45 -12.88 1.67
C ASP A 96 -12.58 -14.17 0.83
N ARG A 97 -13.32 -14.11 -0.27
CA ARG A 97 -13.52 -15.27 -1.15
C ARG A 97 -12.24 -15.78 -1.80
N MET A 98 -11.27 -14.89 -2.05
CA MET A 98 -9.98 -15.26 -2.65
C MET A 98 -8.89 -15.52 -1.60
N GLU A 99 -9.28 -15.51 -0.31
CA GLU A 99 -8.38 -15.59 0.84
C GLU A 99 -7.25 -14.55 0.74
N ALA A 100 -7.57 -13.38 0.17
CA ALA A 100 -6.64 -12.29 -0.04
C ALA A 100 -6.60 -11.38 1.20
N SER A 101 -5.39 -10.96 1.58
CA SER A 101 -5.18 -10.03 2.68
C SER A 101 -4.60 -8.72 2.14
N ARG A 102 -5.25 -7.61 2.47
CA ARG A 102 -4.73 -6.25 2.25
C ARG A 102 -3.56 -6.02 3.18
N LEU A 103 -2.40 -5.72 2.60
CA LEU A 103 -1.17 -5.38 3.31
C LEU A 103 -1.00 -3.87 3.44
N ASP A 104 -1.40 -3.15 2.41
CA ASP A 104 -1.31 -1.70 2.30
C ASP A 104 -2.43 -1.22 1.37
N VAL A 105 -3.09 -0.12 1.73
CA VAL A 105 -4.13 0.48 0.89
C VAL A 105 -4.07 1.99 1.03
N THR A 106 -3.92 2.67 -0.10
CA THR A 106 -4.03 4.12 -0.18
C THR A 106 -5.08 4.52 -1.19
N SER A 107 -5.82 5.59 -0.89
CA SER A 107 -6.91 6.08 -1.74
C SER A 107 -6.76 7.57 -2.00
N SER A 108 -7.09 8.00 -3.20
CA SER A 108 -7.19 9.41 -3.60
C SER A 108 -8.27 9.56 -4.67
N ALA A 109 -8.51 10.77 -5.18
CA ALA A 109 -9.40 11.00 -6.31
C ALA A 109 -9.04 10.17 -7.56
N ASP A 110 -7.77 9.77 -7.73
CA ASP A 110 -7.29 8.98 -8.87
C ASP A 110 -7.64 7.48 -8.77
N GLY A 111 -8.09 7.01 -7.61
CA GLY A 111 -8.44 5.61 -7.35
C GLY A 111 -7.85 5.06 -6.06
N VAL A 112 -7.94 3.74 -5.92
CA VAL A 112 -7.46 2.98 -4.76
C VAL A 112 -6.27 2.12 -5.17
N ASP A 113 -5.10 2.41 -4.63
CA ASP A 113 -3.92 1.56 -4.75
C ASP A 113 -3.89 0.58 -3.58
N ALA A 114 -3.70 -0.70 -3.88
CA ALA A 114 -3.71 -1.75 -2.86
C ALA A 114 -2.64 -2.80 -3.14
N ARG A 115 -1.94 -3.19 -2.07
CA ARG A 115 -1.03 -4.32 -2.04
C ARG A 115 -1.73 -5.49 -1.35
N LEU A 116 -1.90 -6.58 -2.09
CA LEU A 116 -2.67 -7.75 -1.68
C LEU A 116 -1.78 -8.99 -1.62
N ARG A 117 -1.86 -9.76 -0.52
CA ARG A 117 -1.30 -11.11 -0.41
C ARG A 117 -2.37 -12.13 -0.77
N PHE A 118 -2.01 -13.12 -1.58
CA PHE A 118 -2.83 -14.27 -1.94
C PHE A 118 -2.17 -15.57 -1.49
N PRO A 119 -2.94 -16.63 -1.19
CA PRO A 119 -2.38 -17.93 -0.81
C PRO A 119 -1.58 -18.59 -1.94
N ASP A 120 -1.97 -18.33 -3.20
CA ASP A 120 -1.34 -18.84 -4.40
C ASP A 120 -1.69 -18.03 -5.67
N ARG A 121 -1.10 -18.45 -6.79
CA ARG A 121 -1.31 -17.82 -8.11
C ARG A 121 -2.68 -18.09 -8.71
N GLU A 122 -3.34 -19.18 -8.31
CA GLU A 122 -4.69 -19.50 -8.80
C GLU A 122 -5.66 -18.46 -8.22
N SER A 123 -5.59 -18.20 -6.91
CA SER A 123 -6.36 -17.13 -6.27
C SER A 123 -6.11 -15.75 -6.89
N LEU A 124 -4.85 -15.39 -7.16
CA LEU A 124 -4.55 -14.13 -7.86
C LEU A 124 -5.15 -14.09 -9.29
N SER A 125 -5.04 -15.18 -10.04
CA SER A 125 -5.54 -15.25 -11.42
C SER A 125 -7.06 -15.13 -11.50
N GLU A 126 -7.75 -15.57 -10.46
CA GLU A 126 -9.19 -15.58 -10.32
C GLU A 126 -9.75 -14.31 -9.68
N PHE A 127 -8.91 -13.53 -9.01
CA PHE A 127 -9.28 -12.29 -8.32
C PHE A 127 -9.68 -11.18 -9.30
N ARG A 128 -8.80 -10.84 -10.25
CA ARG A 128 -9.03 -9.74 -11.20
C ARG A 128 -10.34 -9.91 -11.99
N PRO A 129 -10.66 -11.07 -12.59
CA PRO A 129 -11.94 -11.26 -13.28
C PRO A 129 -13.17 -11.03 -12.39
N ARG A 130 -13.09 -11.34 -11.08
CA ARG A 130 -14.19 -11.10 -10.13
C ARG A 130 -14.35 -9.62 -9.78
N VAL A 131 -13.25 -8.88 -9.72
CA VAL A 131 -13.27 -7.43 -9.55
C VAL A 131 -13.86 -6.76 -10.79
N GLU A 132 -13.38 -7.13 -11.98
CA GLU A 132 -13.87 -6.59 -13.25
C GLU A 132 -15.35 -6.94 -13.52
N ALA A 133 -15.83 -8.11 -13.05
CA ALA A 133 -17.24 -8.48 -13.13
C ALA A 133 -18.17 -7.55 -12.32
N ARG A 134 -17.63 -6.75 -11.40
CA ARG A 134 -18.35 -5.70 -10.66
C ARG A 134 -18.26 -4.31 -11.32
N GLY A 135 -17.65 -4.23 -12.50
CA GLY A 135 -17.46 -2.96 -13.22
C GLY A 135 -16.25 -2.15 -12.77
N VAL A 136 -15.42 -2.68 -11.86
CA VAL A 136 -14.22 -2.00 -11.37
C VAL A 136 -13.06 -2.22 -12.35
N ASP A 137 -12.44 -1.13 -12.80
CA ASP A 137 -11.18 -1.21 -13.54
C ASP A 137 -10.07 -1.61 -12.58
N ALA A 138 -9.41 -2.74 -12.86
CA ALA A 138 -8.36 -3.32 -12.03
C ALA A 138 -7.05 -3.42 -12.82
N THR A 139 -6.18 -2.44 -12.60
CA THR A 139 -4.86 -2.41 -13.23
C THR A 139 -3.83 -3.09 -12.34
N LEU A 140 -3.33 -4.25 -12.77
CA LEU A 140 -2.22 -4.94 -12.12
C LEU A 140 -0.90 -4.18 -12.36
N ARG A 141 -0.24 -3.72 -11.30
CA ARG A 141 1.01 -2.96 -11.33
C ARG A 141 2.24 -3.85 -11.15
N GLY A 142 2.14 -4.87 -10.32
CA GLY A 142 3.25 -5.76 -9.99
C GLY A 142 2.77 -7.09 -9.42
N VAL A 143 3.58 -8.14 -9.60
CA VAL A 143 3.39 -9.44 -8.95
C VAL A 143 4.75 -9.94 -8.48
N TYR A 144 4.80 -10.31 -7.21
CA TYR A 144 5.99 -10.73 -6.51
C TYR A 144 5.73 -12.07 -5.82
N SER A 145 6.74 -12.90 -5.65
CA SER A 145 6.62 -14.00 -4.70
C SER A 145 6.61 -13.46 -3.27
N ASP A 146 5.86 -14.06 -2.36
CA ASP A 146 5.80 -13.62 -0.95
C ASP A 146 7.20 -13.65 -0.30
N THR A 147 8.08 -14.55 -0.75
CA THR A 147 9.50 -14.60 -0.35
C THR A 147 10.31 -13.39 -0.85
N GLU A 148 10.05 -12.90 -2.07
CA GLU A 148 10.72 -11.70 -2.62
C GLU A 148 10.17 -10.41 -1.99
N SER A 149 8.88 -10.35 -1.69
CA SER A 149 8.19 -9.14 -1.20
C SER A 149 8.29 -8.96 0.33
N ALA A 150 8.40 -10.04 1.12
CA ALA A 150 8.83 -9.99 2.53
C ALA A 150 10.25 -9.43 2.71
N LEU A 151 11.02 -9.39 1.62
CA LEU A 151 12.36 -8.83 1.59
C LEU A 151 12.31 -7.42 0.95
N GLY A 152 11.71 -7.22 -0.23
CA GLY A 152 11.88 -5.98 -1.04
C GLY A 152 10.91 -4.81 -0.84
N ASP A 153 9.63 -5.03 -0.51
CA ASP A 153 8.59 -4.06 -0.91
C ASP A 153 8.07 -3.11 0.17
N GLU A 154 8.32 -3.33 1.46
CA GLU A 154 7.82 -2.41 2.51
C GLU A 154 8.35 -0.97 2.34
N TYR A 155 9.43 -0.78 1.58
CA TYR A 155 10.10 0.52 1.42
C TYR A 155 10.40 0.86 -0.05
N GLY A 156 9.62 0.31 -0.99
CA GLY A 156 9.74 0.57 -2.44
C GLY A 156 11.08 0.13 -3.07
N LEU A 157 11.84 -0.74 -2.41
CA LEU A 157 13.17 -1.15 -2.87
C LEU A 157 13.08 -2.24 -3.93
N SER A 158 13.73 -2.03 -5.08
CA SER A 158 13.98 -3.16 -5.99
C SER A 158 14.82 -4.23 -5.28
N ALA A 159 14.65 -5.50 -5.67
CA ALA A 159 15.41 -6.62 -5.11
C ALA A 159 16.93 -6.36 -5.06
N LYS A 160 17.50 -5.75 -6.10
CA LYS A 160 18.93 -5.41 -6.18
C LYS A 160 19.35 -4.25 -5.29
N GLN A 161 18.46 -3.31 -4.99
CA GLN A 161 18.73 -2.24 -4.03
C GLN A 161 18.69 -2.80 -2.61
N ARG A 162 17.68 -3.62 -2.31
CA ARG A 162 17.49 -4.24 -1.01
C ARG A 162 18.63 -5.20 -0.67
N GLU A 163 18.99 -6.08 -1.61
CA GLU A 163 20.16 -6.95 -1.52
C GLU A 163 21.43 -6.14 -1.22
N ALA A 164 21.68 -5.05 -1.96
CA ALA A 164 22.85 -4.22 -1.71
C ALA A 164 22.86 -3.59 -0.31
N LEU A 165 21.72 -3.06 0.16
CA LEU A 165 21.61 -2.45 1.49
C LEU A 165 21.82 -3.47 2.61
N VAL A 166 21.23 -4.66 2.48
CA VAL A 166 21.36 -5.75 3.46
C VAL A 166 22.79 -6.26 3.50
N THR A 167 23.38 -6.58 2.34
CA THR A 167 24.80 -7.00 2.26
C THR A 167 25.74 -5.97 2.88
N ALA A 168 25.52 -4.68 2.60
CA ALA A 168 26.33 -3.62 3.22
C ALA A 168 26.15 -3.57 4.75
N ALA A 169 24.93 -3.75 5.27
CA ALA A 169 24.69 -3.79 6.71
C ALA A 169 25.33 -5.02 7.36
N GLU A 170 25.17 -6.21 6.78
CA GLU A 170 25.71 -7.48 7.29
C GLU A 170 27.24 -7.49 7.31
N LEU A 171 27.89 -6.88 6.32
CA LEU A 171 29.34 -6.72 6.27
C LEU A 171 29.86 -5.62 7.21
N GLY A 172 28.98 -4.85 7.86
CA GLY A 172 29.37 -3.75 8.75
C GLY A 172 29.92 -2.52 8.01
N TYR A 173 29.47 -2.29 6.77
CA TYR A 173 29.81 -1.10 5.98
C TYR A 173 29.30 0.20 6.63
N TYR A 174 28.20 0.11 7.37
CA TYR A 174 27.58 1.25 8.07
C TYR A 174 28.06 1.41 9.53
N ASP A 175 28.84 0.47 10.05
CA ASP A 175 29.27 0.47 11.45
C ASP A 175 30.28 1.58 11.78
N VAL A 176 30.44 1.85 13.07
CA VAL A 176 31.47 2.76 13.59
C VAL A 176 32.27 2.04 14.70
N PRO A 177 33.55 1.66 14.44
CA PRO A 177 34.27 1.78 13.17
C PRO A 177 33.74 0.79 12.11
N ARG A 178 33.84 1.18 10.83
CA ARG A 178 33.43 0.32 9.71
C ARG A 178 34.22 -0.98 9.70
N GLN A 179 33.52 -2.09 9.50
CA GLN A 179 34.11 -3.41 9.38
C GLN A 179 34.33 -3.83 7.92
N ALA A 180 33.63 -3.19 6.97
CA ALA A 180 33.79 -3.41 5.53
C ALA A 180 33.87 -2.12 4.72
N SER A 181 34.54 -2.22 3.58
CA SER A 181 34.63 -1.20 2.55
C SER A 181 33.57 -1.39 1.46
N LEU A 182 33.40 -0.38 0.61
CA LEU A 182 32.52 -0.48 -0.55
C LEU A 182 32.98 -1.56 -1.53
N SER A 183 34.30 -1.81 -1.61
CA SER A 183 34.84 -2.86 -2.46
C SER A 183 34.43 -4.24 -1.96
N ASP A 184 34.45 -4.46 -0.63
CA ASP A 184 34.03 -5.73 -0.04
C ASP A 184 32.54 -6.00 -0.33
N VAL A 185 31.69 -4.96 -0.26
CA VAL A 185 30.28 -5.06 -0.65
C VAL A 185 30.12 -5.35 -2.15
N ALA A 186 30.97 -4.77 -2.99
CA ALA A 186 30.92 -4.99 -4.44
C ALA A 186 31.35 -6.41 -4.82
N ASP A 187 32.37 -6.92 -4.15
CA ASP A 187 32.89 -8.28 -4.32
C ASP A 187 31.84 -9.32 -3.90
N ASP A 188 31.13 -9.10 -2.78
CA ASP A 188 30.06 -9.99 -2.32
C ASP A 188 28.86 -10.01 -3.27
N LEU A 189 28.55 -8.87 -3.90
CA LEU A 189 27.47 -8.71 -4.87
C LEU A 189 27.84 -9.10 -6.32
N ASP A 190 29.08 -9.52 -6.57
CA ASP A 190 29.65 -9.79 -7.91
C ASP A 190 29.41 -8.64 -8.92
N VAL A 191 29.70 -7.40 -8.50
CA VAL A 191 29.56 -6.20 -9.33
C VAL A 191 30.75 -5.25 -9.18
N SER A 192 30.82 -4.23 -10.04
CA SER A 192 31.83 -3.18 -9.87
C SER A 192 31.54 -2.32 -8.62
N PRO A 193 32.59 -1.77 -7.96
CA PRO A 193 32.41 -0.81 -6.86
C PRO A 193 31.53 0.39 -7.21
N GLN A 194 31.58 0.84 -8.48
CA GLN A 194 30.70 1.90 -8.97
C GLN A 194 29.23 1.46 -9.01
N ALA A 195 28.95 0.26 -9.52
CA ALA A 195 27.60 -0.29 -9.55
C ALA A 195 27.04 -0.53 -8.13
N ALA A 196 27.87 -1.02 -7.20
CA ALA A 196 27.50 -1.16 -5.80
C ALA A 196 27.18 0.21 -5.17
N SER A 197 28.04 1.23 -5.36
CA SER A 197 27.79 2.59 -4.86
C SER A 197 26.49 3.19 -5.43
N GLU A 198 26.23 3.03 -6.72
CA GLU A 198 24.99 3.51 -7.33
C GLU A 198 23.76 2.79 -6.78
N ARG A 199 23.81 1.46 -6.64
CA ARG A 199 22.72 0.67 -6.04
C ARG A 199 22.44 1.09 -4.60
N LEU A 200 23.48 1.22 -3.76
CA LEU A 200 23.35 1.69 -2.38
C LEU A 200 22.76 3.09 -2.30
N ARG A 201 23.26 4.05 -3.09
CA ARG A 201 22.74 5.42 -3.10
C ARG A 201 21.28 5.49 -3.53
N ARG A 202 20.90 4.76 -4.58
CA ARG A 202 19.50 4.68 -5.01
C ARG A 202 18.64 3.97 -3.98
N GLY A 203 19.14 2.89 -3.37
CA GLY A 203 18.45 2.16 -2.31
C GLY A 203 18.18 3.04 -1.09
N VAL A 204 19.20 3.70 -0.53
CA VAL A 204 19.01 4.63 0.61
C VAL A 204 18.03 5.74 0.25
N LYS A 205 18.13 6.32 -0.95
CA LYS A 205 17.21 7.38 -1.39
C LYS A 205 15.76 6.90 -1.46
N THR A 206 15.54 5.72 -2.01
CA THR A 206 14.20 5.12 -2.08
C THR A 206 13.68 4.81 -0.68
N PHE A 207 14.46 4.10 0.13
CA PHE A 207 14.10 3.77 1.52
C PHE A 207 13.76 5.01 2.35
N VAL A 208 14.57 6.07 2.29
CA VAL A 208 14.33 7.31 3.04
C VAL A 208 13.04 8.01 2.62
N ARG A 209 12.68 7.97 1.34
CA ARG A 209 11.43 8.55 0.87
C ARG A 209 10.25 7.74 1.37
N GLU A 210 10.23 6.44 1.07
CA GLU A 210 9.09 5.60 1.41
C GLU A 210 8.91 5.38 2.93
N ALA A 211 9.98 5.53 3.73
CA ALA A 211 9.91 5.29 5.18
C ALA A 211 9.67 6.57 6.02
N LEU A 212 9.85 7.77 5.45
CA LEU A 212 9.82 9.03 6.22
C LEU A 212 9.01 10.16 5.56
N ASP A 213 8.66 10.07 4.28
CA ASP A 213 7.68 10.94 3.62
C ASP A 213 6.32 10.24 3.59
#